data_AF-H6N578-F1
#
_entry.id   AF-H6N578-F1
#
_cell.length_a   1.000
_cell.length_b   1.000
_cell.length_c   1.000
_cell.angle_alpha   90.00
_cell.angle_beta   90.00
_cell.angle_gamma   90.00
#
_symmetry.space_group_name_H-M   'P 1'
#
loop_
_entity.id
_entity.type
_entity.pdbx_description
1 polymer ?
#
loop_
_entity_poly.entity_id
_entity_poly.type
_entity_poly.pdbx_seq_one_letter_code
_entity_poly.pdbx_strand_id
1 'polypeptide(L)'
;MRDGRRWLVDDGLAAVELASSTIPGLSLQGRPVAGIGTAYVFPGRLVWGSSNRYLAVTDSTDVTGGAAAPTRADPGVTLGDAGNAAVDSALHTYLDRCANSTQADASTDRPGCVQRLYRSAEVSSVRWRAPSSLHDLVRELDPATPTSVSVFGGVTWRAHYIATYGGETTAEVDQPMNGAVDLDAQPVPTYSSAG
;
A
#
# COMPACT_ATOMS: atom_id res chain seq x y z
N MET A 1 -36.70 -42.88 -22.97
CA MET A 1 -36.25 -43.26 -24.32
C MET A 1 -34.99 -42.45 -24.60
N ARG A 2 -33.82 -43.10 -24.70
CA ARG A 2 -32.52 -42.45 -24.98
C ARG A 2 -32.50 -42.04 -26.45
N ASP A 3 -32.53 -40.75 -26.74
CA ASP A 3 -32.13 -40.22 -28.05
C ASP A 3 -30.67 -39.77 -27.94
N GLY A 4 -29.77 -40.60 -28.47
CA GLY A 4 -28.33 -40.63 -28.19
C GLY A 4 -27.48 -39.65 -29.00
N ARG A 5 -27.90 -38.38 -29.16
CA ARG A 5 -27.11 -37.39 -29.93
C ARG A 5 -27.03 -35.98 -29.34
N ARG A 6 -27.43 -35.77 -28.08
CA ARG A 6 -27.21 -34.48 -27.42
C ARG A 6 -26.63 -34.67 -26.03
N TRP A 7 -25.46 -34.11 -25.82
CA TRP A 7 -24.97 -33.79 -24.49
C TRP A 7 -25.79 -32.59 -24.00
N LEU A 8 -26.67 -32.81 -23.04
CA LEU A 8 -27.31 -31.73 -22.30
C LEU A 8 -26.34 -31.36 -21.17
N VAL A 9 -25.86 -30.12 -21.20
CA VAL A 9 -25.17 -29.54 -20.06
C VAL A 9 -26.27 -29.05 -19.11
N ASP A 10 -26.68 -29.92 -18.19
CA ASP A 10 -27.45 -29.52 -17.01
C ASP A 10 -26.44 -28.95 -16.00
N ASP A 11 -26.74 -27.81 -15.36
CA ASP A 11 -25.87 -27.16 -14.36
C ASP A 11 -24.44 -26.81 -14.82
N GLY A 12 -24.28 -26.36 -16.07
CA GLY A 12 -22.98 -25.97 -16.62
C GLY A 12 -22.36 -24.68 -16.07
N LEU A 13 -23.14 -23.91 -15.30
CA LEU A 13 -22.72 -22.67 -14.69
C LEU A 13 -22.94 -22.73 -13.18
N ALA A 14 -21.96 -22.23 -12.47
CA ALA A 14 -22.01 -22.01 -11.04
C ALA A 14 -22.37 -20.56 -10.74
N ALA A 15 -23.23 -20.36 -9.74
CA ALA A 15 -23.51 -19.03 -9.22
C ALA A 15 -22.45 -18.67 -8.17
N VAL A 16 -21.89 -17.46 -8.28
CA VAL A 16 -20.95 -16.88 -7.32
C VAL A 16 -21.56 -15.61 -6.76
N GLU A 17 -21.85 -15.63 -5.47
CA GLU A 17 -22.29 -14.43 -4.75
C GLU A 17 -21.09 -13.54 -4.45
N LEU A 18 -21.22 -12.28 -4.86
CA LEU A 18 -20.18 -11.28 -4.74
C LEU A 18 -20.52 -10.36 -3.57
N ALA A 19 -19.68 -10.35 -2.54
CA ALA A 19 -19.77 -9.34 -1.51
C ALA A 19 -19.44 -7.95 -2.10
N SER A 20 -19.99 -6.90 -1.48
CA SER A 20 -19.54 -5.53 -1.78
C SER A 20 -18.05 -5.43 -1.46
N SER A 21 -17.25 -5.09 -2.46
CA SER A 21 -15.79 -4.98 -2.32
C SER A 21 -15.34 -3.53 -2.42
N THR A 22 -14.35 -3.18 -1.60
CA THR A 22 -13.62 -1.91 -1.64
C THR A 22 -12.43 -1.97 -2.61
N ILE A 23 -12.12 -3.15 -3.17
CA ILE A 23 -10.98 -3.36 -4.06
C ILE A 23 -11.19 -2.57 -5.37
N PRO A 24 -10.34 -1.59 -5.71
CA PRO A 24 -10.52 -0.75 -6.88
C PRO A 24 -10.37 -1.58 -8.15
N GLY A 25 -11.33 -1.44 -9.06
CA GLY A 25 -11.28 -2.12 -10.35
C GLY A 25 -11.28 -3.64 -10.27
N LEU A 26 -11.91 -4.22 -9.24
CA LEU A 26 -12.05 -5.66 -9.07
C LEU A 26 -12.65 -6.31 -10.33
N SER A 27 -12.07 -7.43 -10.74
CA SER A 27 -12.48 -8.22 -11.89
C SER A 27 -12.46 -9.70 -11.59
N LEU A 28 -13.37 -10.43 -12.22
CA LEU A 28 -13.47 -11.89 -12.20
C LEU A 28 -13.34 -12.40 -13.62
N GLN A 29 -12.39 -13.30 -13.88
CA GLN A 29 -12.05 -13.81 -15.20
C GLN A 29 -11.80 -12.67 -16.23
N GLY A 30 -11.15 -11.60 -15.78
CA GLY A 30 -10.87 -10.41 -16.59
C GLY A 30 -12.07 -9.50 -16.89
N ARG A 31 -13.24 -9.76 -16.29
CA ARG A 31 -14.45 -8.93 -16.43
C ARG A 31 -14.67 -8.10 -15.16
N PRO A 32 -14.91 -6.78 -15.26
CA PRO A 32 -15.24 -5.96 -14.09
C PRO A 32 -16.48 -6.47 -13.37
N VAL A 33 -16.47 -6.48 -12.03
CA VAL A 33 -17.59 -6.97 -11.20
C VAL A 33 -18.24 -5.88 -10.33
N ALA A 34 -17.88 -4.62 -10.53
CA ALA A 34 -18.46 -3.51 -9.78
C ALA A 34 -19.99 -3.46 -9.92
N GLY A 35 -20.70 -3.44 -8.80
CA GLY A 35 -22.17 -3.41 -8.75
C GLY A 35 -22.87 -4.71 -9.13
N ILE A 36 -22.12 -5.80 -9.36
CA ILE A 36 -22.68 -7.13 -9.62
C ILE A 36 -22.83 -7.87 -8.29
N GLY A 37 -24.05 -8.31 -7.94
CA GLY A 37 -24.29 -9.12 -6.73
C GLY A 37 -24.08 -10.62 -6.93
N THR A 38 -24.26 -11.11 -8.16
CA THR A 38 -24.07 -12.53 -8.51
C THR A 38 -23.45 -12.64 -9.90
N ALA A 39 -22.35 -13.39 -10.00
CA ALA A 39 -21.74 -13.76 -11.27
C ALA A 39 -22.02 -15.23 -11.59
N TYR A 40 -22.19 -15.55 -12.87
CA TYR A 40 -22.31 -16.93 -13.34
C TYR A 40 -21.05 -17.30 -14.10
N VAL A 41 -20.35 -18.33 -13.62
CA VAL A 41 -19.05 -18.76 -14.15
C VAL A 41 -19.07 -20.25 -14.46
N PHE A 42 -18.15 -20.68 -15.31
CA PHE A 42 -17.88 -22.11 -15.43
C PHE A 42 -17.25 -22.62 -14.12
N PRO A 43 -17.64 -23.81 -13.65
CA PRO A 43 -17.01 -24.44 -12.49
C PRO A 43 -15.49 -24.53 -12.64
N GLY A 44 -14.79 -24.35 -11.54
CA GLY A 44 -13.34 -24.36 -11.46
C GLY A 44 -12.80 -23.20 -10.62
N ARG A 45 -11.51 -22.93 -10.81
CA ARG A 45 -10.79 -21.90 -10.06
C ARG A 45 -11.24 -20.51 -10.49
N LEU A 46 -11.64 -19.69 -9.52
CA LEU A 46 -11.90 -18.28 -9.76
C LEU A 46 -10.58 -17.53 -9.96
N VAL A 47 -10.50 -16.79 -11.05
CA VAL A 47 -9.35 -15.92 -11.35
C VAL A 47 -9.76 -14.49 -11.10
N TRP A 48 -9.20 -13.90 -10.06
CA TRP A 48 -9.45 -12.51 -9.70
C TRP A 48 -8.32 -11.60 -10.18
N GLY A 49 -8.66 -10.34 -10.39
CA GLY A 49 -7.69 -9.30 -10.71
C GLY A 49 -8.21 -7.92 -10.32
N SER A 50 -7.32 -6.94 -10.40
CA SER A 50 -7.64 -5.52 -10.21
C SER A 50 -7.06 -4.71 -11.37
N SER A 51 -7.74 -3.65 -11.78
CA SER A 51 -7.16 -2.67 -12.71
C SER A 51 -6.14 -1.74 -12.02
N ASN A 52 -6.04 -1.77 -10.69
CA ASN A 52 -5.01 -1.06 -9.95
C ASN A 52 -3.70 -1.87 -9.98
N ARG A 53 -2.69 -1.35 -10.67
CA ARG A 53 -1.41 -2.02 -10.86
C ARG A 53 -0.62 -2.27 -9.58
N TYR A 54 -0.97 -1.60 -8.48
CA TYR A 54 -0.29 -1.72 -7.19
C TYR A 54 -0.84 -2.86 -6.33
N LEU A 55 -1.98 -3.43 -6.71
CA LEU A 55 -2.69 -4.43 -5.92
C LEU A 55 -2.59 -5.82 -6.54
N ALA A 56 -2.46 -6.82 -5.69
CA ALA A 56 -2.63 -8.22 -6.01
C ALA A 56 -3.91 -8.72 -5.33
N VAL A 57 -4.80 -9.33 -6.11
CA VAL A 57 -6.03 -9.93 -5.59
C VAL A 57 -5.80 -11.43 -5.41
N THR A 58 -6.16 -11.95 -4.26
CA THR A 58 -6.01 -13.36 -3.91
C THR A 58 -7.37 -13.96 -3.58
N ASP A 59 -7.62 -15.16 -4.06
CA ASP A 59 -8.73 -16.00 -3.61
C ASP A 59 -8.32 -17.47 -3.76
N SER A 60 -8.79 -18.28 -2.83
CA SER A 60 -8.60 -19.73 -2.81
C SER A 60 -9.89 -20.49 -3.07
N THR A 61 -10.97 -19.80 -3.41
CA THR A 61 -12.28 -20.42 -3.59
C THR A 61 -12.38 -21.09 -4.96
N ASP A 62 -12.34 -22.42 -4.97
CA ASP A 62 -12.76 -23.21 -6.11
C ASP A 62 -14.28 -23.37 -6.11
N VAL A 63 -14.88 -23.18 -7.28
CA VAL A 63 -16.33 -23.29 -7.43
C VAL A 63 -16.66 -24.61 -8.10
N THR A 64 -17.26 -25.51 -7.35
CA THR A 64 -17.60 -26.87 -7.80
C THR A 64 -19.10 -27.14 -7.95
N GLY A 65 -19.95 -26.20 -7.52
CA GLY A 65 -21.42 -26.33 -7.52
C GLY A 65 -22.11 -25.83 -8.79
N GLY A 66 -23.40 -26.16 -8.94
CA GLY A 66 -24.29 -25.58 -9.95
C GLY A 66 -25.01 -24.32 -9.45
N ALA A 67 -25.80 -23.67 -10.30
CA ALA A 67 -26.47 -22.40 -9.99
C ALA A 67 -27.42 -22.44 -8.77
N ALA A 68 -27.92 -23.62 -8.39
CA ALA A 68 -28.82 -23.79 -7.24
C ALA A 68 -28.11 -23.73 -5.87
N ALA A 69 -26.78 -23.79 -5.83
CA ALA A 69 -25.98 -23.72 -4.61
C ALA A 69 -24.85 -22.68 -4.79
N PRO A 70 -25.17 -21.37 -4.67
CA PRO A 70 -24.20 -20.33 -4.91
C PRO A 70 -23.01 -20.42 -3.95
N THR A 71 -21.81 -20.23 -4.49
CA THR A 71 -20.59 -20.09 -3.69
C THR A 71 -20.38 -18.63 -3.35
N ARG A 72 -20.21 -18.30 -2.07
CA ARG A 72 -19.84 -16.95 -1.66
C ARG A 72 -18.35 -16.75 -1.90
N ALA A 73 -17.99 -15.73 -2.68
CA ALA A 73 -16.60 -15.32 -2.85
C ALA A 73 -16.29 -14.09 -2.00
N ASP A 74 -15.10 -14.10 -1.39
CA ASP A 74 -14.56 -13.00 -0.58
C ASP A 74 -13.08 -12.81 -0.93
N PRO A 75 -12.78 -12.17 -2.08
CA PRO A 75 -11.40 -12.00 -2.54
C PRO A 75 -10.63 -11.09 -1.57
N GLY A 76 -9.46 -11.55 -1.12
CA GLY A 76 -8.51 -10.77 -0.36
C GLY A 76 -7.64 -9.88 -1.26
N VAL A 77 -7.07 -8.83 -0.69
CA VAL A 77 -6.18 -7.91 -1.39
C VAL A 77 -4.88 -7.71 -0.63
N THR A 78 -3.78 -7.69 -1.36
CA THR A 78 -2.45 -7.36 -0.85
C THR A 78 -1.75 -6.41 -1.81
N LEU A 79 -0.61 -5.86 -1.40
CA LEU A 79 0.28 -5.17 -2.33
C LEU A 79 0.91 -6.19 -3.30
N GLY A 80 0.90 -5.86 -4.58
CA GLY A 80 1.75 -6.54 -5.57
C GLY A 80 3.17 -5.99 -5.56
N ASP A 81 4.05 -6.56 -6.37
CA ASP A 81 5.47 -6.12 -6.47
C ASP A 81 5.58 -4.63 -6.83
N ALA A 82 4.77 -4.17 -7.78
CA ALA A 82 4.72 -2.76 -8.15
C ALA A 82 4.20 -1.86 -7.02
N GLY A 83 3.28 -2.36 -6.18
CA GLY A 83 2.78 -1.65 -5.01
C GLY A 83 3.84 -1.50 -3.94
N ASN A 84 4.54 -2.59 -3.61
CA ASN A 84 5.66 -2.57 -2.67
C ASN A 84 6.77 -1.59 -3.13
N ALA A 85 7.17 -1.67 -4.40
CA ALA A 85 8.16 -0.76 -4.97
C ALA A 85 7.70 0.71 -4.95
N ALA A 86 6.41 0.97 -5.16
CA ALA A 86 5.87 2.32 -5.12
C ALA A 86 5.85 2.90 -3.70
N VAL A 87 5.52 2.09 -2.69
CA VAL A 87 5.62 2.47 -1.27
C VAL A 87 7.06 2.78 -0.90
N ASP A 88 8.02 1.92 -1.28
CA ASP A 88 9.45 2.18 -1.06
C ASP A 88 9.90 3.50 -1.69
N SER A 89 9.52 3.73 -2.95
CA SER A 89 9.85 4.96 -3.67
C SER A 89 9.25 6.20 -2.99
N ALA A 90 8.01 6.12 -2.51
CA ALA A 90 7.34 7.22 -1.83
C ALA A 90 8.04 7.56 -0.50
N LEU A 91 8.43 6.54 0.27
CA LEU A 91 9.17 6.72 1.52
C LEU A 91 10.55 7.33 1.29
N HIS A 92 11.34 6.81 0.34
CA HIS A 92 12.64 7.39 0.01
C HIS A 92 12.50 8.84 -0.49
N THR A 93 11.53 9.12 -1.35
CA THR A 93 11.28 10.49 -1.84
C THR A 93 11.00 11.45 -0.69
N TYR A 94 10.18 11.03 0.29
CA TYR A 94 9.91 11.82 1.49
C TYR A 94 11.19 12.04 2.32
N LEU A 95 11.95 10.98 2.59
CA LEU A 95 13.15 11.03 3.41
C LEU A 95 14.25 11.89 2.76
N ASP A 96 14.47 11.75 1.45
CA ASP A 96 15.44 12.55 0.70
C ASP A 96 15.05 14.03 0.67
N ARG A 97 13.77 14.32 0.47
CA ARG A 97 13.25 15.69 0.57
C ARG A 97 13.53 16.29 1.95
N CYS A 98 13.30 15.52 3.01
CA CYS A 98 13.53 15.96 4.38
C CYS A 98 15.02 16.10 4.70
N ALA A 99 15.89 15.25 4.15
CA ALA A 99 17.34 15.34 4.29
C ALA A 99 17.92 16.66 3.73
N ASN A 100 17.22 17.30 2.79
CA ASN A 100 17.60 18.60 2.23
C ASN A 100 17.25 19.80 3.13
N SER A 101 16.78 19.59 4.36
CA SER A 101 16.68 20.66 5.37
C SER A 101 18.05 21.09 5.85
N THR A 102 18.16 22.37 6.22
CA THR A 102 19.37 22.93 6.85
C THR A 102 19.14 23.40 8.28
N GLN A 103 17.95 23.15 8.83
CA GLN A 103 17.52 23.62 10.14
C GLN A 103 17.64 22.51 11.20
N ALA A 104 17.81 22.94 12.46
CA ALA A 104 17.82 22.04 13.62
C ALA A 104 16.45 21.37 13.83
N ASP A 105 15.38 22.06 13.47
CA ASP A 105 14.02 21.54 13.34
C ASP A 105 13.63 21.63 11.87
N ALA A 106 13.60 20.48 11.18
CA ALA A 106 13.41 20.42 9.74
C ALA A 106 12.03 20.90 9.28
N SER A 107 11.03 20.92 10.18
CA SER A 107 9.71 21.45 9.85
C SER A 107 9.74 22.95 9.50
N THR A 108 10.78 23.66 9.96
CA THR A 108 10.97 25.10 9.76
C THR A 108 11.14 25.48 8.28
N ASP A 109 11.90 24.70 7.52
CA ASP A 109 12.18 24.96 6.10
C ASP A 109 11.63 23.86 5.17
N ARG A 110 11.20 22.72 5.73
CA ARG A 110 10.57 21.61 5.01
C ARG A 110 9.28 21.18 5.72
N PRO A 111 8.13 21.79 5.39
CA PRO A 111 6.84 21.42 5.98
C PRO A 111 6.55 19.91 5.86
N GLY A 112 6.08 19.31 6.96
CA GLY A 112 5.80 17.87 7.07
C GLY A 112 7.03 16.98 7.32
N CYS A 113 8.23 17.56 7.45
CA CYS A 113 9.40 16.85 7.98
C CYS A 113 9.45 17.01 9.50
N VAL A 114 9.59 15.91 10.23
CA VAL A 114 9.50 15.90 11.70
C VAL A 114 10.86 15.82 12.39
N GLN A 115 11.96 15.71 11.62
CA GLN A 115 13.31 15.55 12.17
C GLN A 115 13.85 16.77 12.88
N ARG A 116 14.28 16.54 14.13
CA ARG A 116 14.69 17.60 15.04
C ARG A 116 15.84 17.18 15.94
N LEU A 117 16.86 18.04 16.03
CA LEU A 117 17.97 17.91 16.98
C LEU A 117 17.51 18.23 18.41
N TYR A 118 18.02 17.48 19.38
CA TYR A 118 17.85 17.79 20.80
C TYR A 118 18.71 18.97 21.27
N ARG A 119 19.82 19.24 20.58
CA ARG A 119 20.75 20.34 20.88
C ARG A 119 20.58 21.49 19.90
N SER A 120 20.86 22.70 20.36
CA SER A 120 20.89 23.88 19.50
C SER A 120 22.05 23.80 18.49
N ALA A 121 21.77 24.22 17.27
CA ALA A 121 22.73 24.33 16.17
C ALA A 121 22.77 25.77 15.66
N GLU A 122 23.89 26.16 15.06
CA GLU A 122 23.95 27.41 14.30
C GLU A 122 22.96 27.36 13.12
N VAL A 123 22.37 28.52 12.81
CA VAL A 123 21.35 28.64 11.76
C VAL A 123 21.91 28.17 10.42
N SER A 124 21.18 27.31 9.73
CA SER A 124 21.54 26.74 8.41
C SER A 124 22.80 25.85 8.38
N SER A 125 23.37 25.50 9.54
CA SER A 125 24.57 24.65 9.63
C SER A 125 24.26 23.15 9.51
N VAL A 126 23.00 22.75 9.68
CA VAL A 126 22.64 21.32 9.75
C VAL A 126 22.69 20.69 8.37
N ARG A 127 23.20 19.47 8.31
CA ARG A 127 23.19 18.58 7.15
C ARG A 127 22.63 17.25 7.58
N TRP A 128 21.35 17.02 7.28
CA TRP A 128 20.68 15.77 7.54
C TRP A 128 21.08 14.72 6.50
N ARG A 129 21.14 13.47 6.93
CA ARG A 129 21.29 12.29 6.08
C ARG A 129 20.10 11.37 6.33
N ALA A 130 19.46 10.95 5.26
CA ALA A 130 18.36 10.02 5.31
C ALA A 130 18.77 8.71 6.01
N PRO A 131 17.83 8.04 6.70
CA PRO A 131 18.06 6.71 7.27
C PRO A 131 18.53 5.72 6.19
N SER A 132 19.53 4.90 6.50
CA SER A 132 20.06 3.91 5.55
C SER A 132 19.28 2.59 5.52
N SER A 133 18.33 2.41 6.45
CA SER A 133 17.50 1.21 6.53
C SER A 133 16.09 1.59 6.97
N LEU A 134 15.10 0.92 6.38
CA LEU A 134 13.67 1.06 6.69
C LEU A 134 13.07 -0.24 7.26
N HIS A 135 13.93 -1.17 7.71
CA HIS A 135 13.51 -2.50 8.17
C HIS A 135 12.59 -2.49 9.41
N ASP A 136 12.68 -1.45 10.24
CA ASP A 136 11.85 -1.29 11.44
C ASP A 136 10.48 -0.64 11.12
N LEU A 137 10.22 -0.30 9.85
CA LEU A 137 8.92 0.21 9.43
C LEU A 137 7.98 -0.94 9.09
N VAL A 138 6.87 -0.98 9.81
CA VAL A 138 5.74 -1.83 9.51
C VAL A 138 4.87 -1.11 8.47
N ARG A 139 4.38 -1.88 7.50
CA ARG A 139 3.58 -1.39 6.38
C ARG A 139 2.32 -2.24 6.27
N GLU A 140 1.17 -1.60 6.36
CA GLU A 140 -0.11 -2.29 6.36
C GLU A 140 -1.06 -1.66 5.34
N LEU A 141 -1.47 -2.45 4.34
CA LEU A 141 -2.52 -2.06 3.42
C LEU A 141 -3.85 -2.07 4.20
N ASP A 142 -4.58 -0.95 4.18
CA ASP A 142 -5.91 -0.89 4.78
C ASP A 142 -6.91 -1.68 3.89
N PRO A 143 -7.52 -2.77 4.37
CA PRO A 143 -8.48 -3.53 3.59
C PRO A 143 -9.79 -2.75 3.34
N ALA A 144 -10.15 -1.79 4.20
CA ALA A 144 -11.31 -0.92 4.00
C ALA A 144 -11.00 0.17 2.96
N THR A 145 -9.75 0.63 2.91
CA THR A 145 -9.25 1.63 1.96
C THR A 145 -8.03 1.09 1.22
N PRO A 146 -8.19 0.14 0.29
CA PRO A 146 -7.11 -0.60 -0.39
C PRO A 146 -6.30 0.24 -1.40
N THR A 147 -6.18 1.53 -1.13
CA THR A 147 -5.34 2.52 -1.80
C THR A 147 -4.47 3.26 -0.78
N SER A 148 -4.64 3.00 0.51
CA SER A 148 -3.87 3.57 1.61
C SER A 148 -3.01 2.50 2.27
N VAL A 149 -1.72 2.77 2.40
CA VAL A 149 -0.78 1.92 3.13
C VAL A 149 -0.30 2.67 4.36
N SER A 150 -0.76 2.26 5.54
CA SER A 150 -0.27 2.77 6.81
C SER A 150 1.19 2.38 6.99
N VAL A 151 2.00 3.33 7.43
CA VAL A 151 3.42 3.13 7.74
C VAL A 151 3.67 3.62 9.15
N PHE A 152 4.18 2.73 10.00
CA PHE A 152 4.52 3.04 11.38
C PHE A 152 5.82 2.35 11.81
N GLY A 153 6.62 3.02 12.62
CA GLY A 153 7.88 2.49 13.13
C GLY A 153 8.88 3.58 13.45
N GLY A 154 10.12 3.17 13.72
CA GLY A 154 11.23 4.09 13.99
C GLY A 154 12.16 4.23 12.79
N VAL A 155 12.72 5.42 12.60
CA VAL A 155 13.89 5.62 11.74
C VAL A 155 14.95 6.45 12.46
N THR A 156 16.21 6.14 12.16
CA THR A 156 17.35 6.88 12.72
C THR A 156 17.93 7.82 11.67
N TRP A 157 17.81 9.11 11.92
CA TRP A 157 18.47 10.16 11.14
C TRP A 157 19.89 10.38 11.61
N ARG A 158 20.78 10.74 10.68
CA ARG A 158 22.10 11.29 11.02
C ARG A 158 22.15 12.77 10.68
N ALA A 159 22.67 13.56 11.59
CA ALA A 159 22.88 14.98 11.39
C ALA A 159 24.34 15.32 11.62
N HIS A 160 24.86 16.16 10.74
CA HIS A 160 26.13 16.84 10.92
C HIS A 160 25.87 18.33 11.03
N TYR A 161 26.37 19.00 12.06
CA TYR A 161 26.04 20.40 12.33
C TYR A 161 27.10 21.11 13.18
N ILE A 162 27.01 22.45 13.25
CA ILE A 162 27.83 23.25 14.17
C ILE A 162 26.98 23.55 15.40
N ALA A 163 27.37 23.03 16.55
CA ALA A 163 26.69 23.32 17.81
C ALA A 163 26.92 24.78 18.21
N THR A 164 25.88 25.44 18.75
CA THR A 164 25.98 26.82 19.25
C THR A 164 27.11 26.99 20.28
N TYR A 165 27.39 25.93 21.04
CA TYR A 165 28.52 25.84 21.96
C TYR A 165 29.20 24.48 21.77
N GLY A 166 30.41 24.46 21.18
CA GLY A 166 31.20 23.23 21.05
C GLY A 166 31.70 22.89 19.64
N GLY A 167 31.38 23.70 18.63
CA GLY A 167 31.89 23.53 17.26
C GLY A 167 31.18 22.43 16.47
N GLU A 168 31.85 21.91 15.45
CA GLU A 168 31.34 20.89 14.53
C GLU A 168 31.14 19.54 15.23
N THR A 169 29.99 18.90 14.99
CA THR A 169 29.61 17.64 15.65
C THR A 169 28.60 16.84 14.82
N THR A 170 28.33 15.61 15.26
CA THR A 170 27.35 14.70 14.68
C THR A 170 26.37 14.19 15.73
N ALA A 171 25.13 13.95 15.31
CA ALA A 171 24.12 13.30 16.15
C ALA A 171 23.36 12.24 15.36
N GLU A 172 22.91 11.22 16.09
CA GLU A 172 21.86 10.30 15.65
C GLU A 172 20.57 10.71 16.33
N VAL A 173 19.47 10.73 15.57
CA VAL A 173 18.15 11.14 16.04
C VAL A 173 17.15 10.07 15.63
N ASP A 174 16.69 9.30 16.62
CA ASP A 174 15.61 8.35 16.43
C ASP A 174 14.28 9.08 16.41
N GLN A 175 13.47 8.79 15.40
CA GLN A 175 12.17 9.40 15.24
C GLN A 175 11.11 8.41 14.82
N PRO A 176 9.89 8.53 15.39
CA PRO A 176 8.76 7.79 14.88
C PRO A 176 8.38 8.32 13.50
N MET A 177 8.26 7.41 12.53
CA MET A 177 7.50 7.66 11.31
C MET A 177 6.13 7.04 11.51
N ASN A 178 5.10 7.87 11.53
CA ASN A 178 3.71 7.45 11.52
C ASN A 178 3.03 8.21 10.39
N GLY A 179 2.34 7.52 9.50
CA GLY A 179 1.73 8.14 8.34
C GLY A 179 1.13 7.13 7.39
N ALA A 180 0.82 7.57 6.17
CA ALA A 180 0.31 6.69 5.14
C ALA A 180 0.86 7.06 3.76
N VAL A 181 1.03 6.03 2.92
CA VAL A 181 1.23 6.20 1.48
C VAL A 181 -0.11 6.10 0.79
N ASP A 182 -0.47 7.15 0.05
CA ASP A 182 -1.60 7.15 -0.86
C ASP A 182 -1.16 6.63 -2.23
N LEU A 183 -1.68 5.47 -2.63
CA LEU A 183 -1.39 4.80 -3.90
C LEU A 183 -2.16 5.40 -5.09
N ASP A 184 -3.21 6.17 -4.84
CA ASP A 184 -4.01 6.84 -5.88
C ASP A 184 -3.49 8.25 -6.17
N ALA A 185 -2.61 8.79 -5.32
CA ALA A 185 -1.97 10.07 -5.52
C ALA A 185 -1.30 10.17 -6.91
N GLN A 186 -1.53 11.30 -7.57
CA GLN A 186 -1.04 11.59 -8.92
C GLN A 186 0.10 12.62 -8.87
N PRO A 187 1.14 12.50 -9.71
CA PRO A 187 1.35 11.47 -10.74
C PRO A 187 1.95 10.15 -10.20
N VAL A 188 2.39 10.13 -8.94
CA VAL A 188 2.98 8.98 -8.27
C VAL A 188 2.52 8.92 -6.82
N PRO A 189 2.54 7.73 -6.18
CA PRO A 189 2.20 7.59 -4.77
C PRO A 189 3.02 8.48 -3.85
N THR A 190 2.39 9.00 -2.80
CA THR A 190 3.02 9.94 -1.87
C THR A 190 2.82 9.54 -0.42
N TYR A 191 3.90 9.63 0.36
CA TYR A 191 3.83 9.49 1.81
C TYR A 191 3.47 10.84 2.47
N SER A 192 2.56 10.79 3.45
CA SER A 192 2.28 11.90 4.35
C SER A 192 2.40 11.44 5.81
N SER A 193 3.09 12.24 6.63
CA SER A 193 3.18 11.99 8.07
C SER A 193 1.87 12.35 8.76
N ALA A 194 1.44 11.53 9.72
CA ALA A 194 0.45 11.92 10.71
C ALA A 194 1.05 13.04 11.57
N GLY A 195 0.40 14.21 11.55
CA GLY A 195 0.80 15.38 12.34
C GLY A 195 0.48 15.24 13.82
#